data_AF-A0A4Q0NQ55-F1
#
_entry.id   AF-A0A4Q0NQ55-F1
#
_cell.length_a   1.000
_cell.length_b   1.000
_cell.length_c   1.000
_cell.angle_alpha   90.00
_cell.angle_beta   90.00
_cell.angle_gamma   90.00
#
_symmetry.space_group_name_H-M   'P 1'
#
loop_
_entity.id
_entity.type
_entity.pdbx_description
1 polymer ?
#
loop_
_entity_poly.entity_id
_entity_poly.type
_entity_poly.pdbx_seq_one_letter_code
_entity_poly.pdbx_strand_id
1 'polypeptide(L)'
;MSFKNTKQLGFLAALFSALAWSTTGIFVRFLKGFSALEIIAGRCCIGLLFILLFFLIRHYSLGEKLWKSKQAWGLGTLMACYFMLVVISYQIAPVAEVSILTNTTPLFALIYKRSKGLSISSQEMWGISLGMIGVILVVISGNSSP
;
A
#
# COMPACT_ATOMS: atom_id res chain seq x y z
N MET A 1 25.79 15.60 1.59
CA MET A 1 25.35 14.61 0.57
C MET A 1 24.11 15.19 -0.13
N SER A 2 24.20 15.39 -1.45
CA SER A 2 23.41 16.35 -2.24
C SER A 2 21.89 16.09 -2.29
N PHE A 3 21.09 17.12 -1.99
CA PHE A 3 19.61 17.16 -2.00
C PHE A 3 18.95 16.70 -3.32
N LYS A 4 19.70 16.62 -4.42
CA LYS A 4 19.21 16.18 -5.74
C LYS A 4 18.98 14.66 -5.80
N ASN A 5 19.85 13.88 -5.14
CA ASN A 5 19.75 12.41 -5.09
C ASN A 5 18.54 11.94 -4.29
N THR A 6 18.14 12.69 -3.26
CA THR A 6 17.04 12.27 -2.36
C THR A 6 15.67 12.31 -3.06
N LYS A 7 15.45 13.28 -3.96
CA LYS A 7 14.19 13.37 -4.73
C LYS A 7 14.09 12.27 -5.78
N GLN A 8 15.18 12.00 -6.50
CA GLN A 8 15.22 10.92 -7.49
C GLN A 8 15.11 9.54 -6.82
N LEU A 9 15.78 9.33 -5.69
CA LEU A 9 15.68 8.10 -4.91
C LEU A 9 14.26 7.91 -4.35
N GLY A 10 13.63 8.97 -3.84
CA GLY A 10 12.25 8.93 -3.37
C GLY A 10 11.26 8.59 -4.49
N PHE A 11 11.44 9.18 -5.68
CA PHE A 11 10.63 8.86 -6.86
C PHE A 11 10.82 7.41 -7.32
N LEU A 12 12.07 6.94 -7.41
CA LEU A 12 12.38 5.55 -7.77
C LEU A 12 11.82 4.56 -6.74
N ALA A 13 11.91 4.87 -5.44
CA ALA A 13 11.33 4.06 -4.39
C ALA A 13 9.79 4.00 -4.49
N ALA A 14 9.14 5.13 -4.82
CA ALA A 14 7.70 5.16 -5.05
C ALA A 14 7.30 4.32 -6.28
N LEU A 15 8.07 4.40 -7.37
CA LEU A 15 7.84 3.60 -8.58
C LEU A 15 8.00 2.10 -8.31
N PHE A 16 9.08 1.73 -7.61
CA PHE A 16 9.33 0.34 -7.22
C PHE A 16 8.23 -0.17 -6.28
N SER A 17 7.78 0.66 -5.34
CA SER A 17 6.63 0.36 -4.49
C SER A 17 5.39 0.11 -5.34
N ALA A 18 5.04 1.00 -6.27
CA ALA A 18 3.87 0.82 -7.13
C ALA A 18 3.92 -0.50 -7.92
N LEU A 19 5.08 -0.89 -8.44
CA LEU A 19 5.29 -2.17 -9.14
C LEU A 19 5.18 -3.39 -8.19
N ALA A 20 5.74 -3.29 -6.98
CA ALA A 20 5.63 -4.34 -5.98
C ALA A 20 4.18 -4.54 -5.50
N TRP A 21 3.43 -3.44 -5.39
CA TRP A 21 2.02 -3.48 -5.02
C TRP A 21 1.14 -4.04 -6.14
N SER A 22 1.39 -3.70 -7.40
CA SER A 22 0.59 -4.21 -8.53
C SER A 22 0.73 -5.72 -8.74
N THR A 23 1.92 -6.28 -8.46
CA THR A 23 2.16 -7.73 -8.55
C THR A 23 1.51 -8.52 -7.42
N THR A 24 1.11 -7.88 -6.32
CA THR A 24 0.51 -8.55 -5.15
C THR A 24 -0.73 -9.36 -5.52
N GLY A 25 -1.64 -8.80 -6.33
CA GLY A 25 -2.87 -9.49 -6.72
C GLY A 25 -2.61 -10.77 -7.53
N ILE A 26 -1.54 -10.78 -8.33
CA ILE A 26 -1.10 -11.95 -9.10
C ILE A 26 -0.63 -13.04 -8.13
N PHE A 27 0.28 -12.72 -7.21
CA PHE A 27 0.82 -13.68 -6.23
C PHE A 27 -0.26 -14.27 -5.32
N VAL A 28 -1.19 -13.46 -4.82
CA VAL A 28 -2.30 -13.96 -3.98
C VAL A 28 -3.13 -15.00 -4.72
N ARG A 29 -3.33 -14.84 -6.03
CA ARG A 29 -4.10 -15.78 -6.86
C ARG A 29 -3.33 -17.04 -7.25
N PHE A 30 -2.00 -17.00 -7.26
CA PHE A 30 -1.17 -18.21 -7.38
C PHE A 30 -1.15 -19.02 -6.08
N LEU A 31 -1.38 -18.39 -4.93
CA LEU A 31 -1.39 -19.02 -3.60
C LEU A 31 -2.78 -19.52 -3.17
N LYS A 32 -3.62 -19.98 -4.11
CA LYS A 32 -4.97 -20.50 -3.82
C LYS A 32 -5.04 -21.66 -2.83
N GLY A 33 -3.93 -22.37 -2.63
CA GLY A 33 -3.83 -23.47 -1.66
C GLY A 33 -3.64 -23.01 -0.21
N PHE A 34 -3.40 -21.72 0.03
CA PHE A 34 -3.18 -21.16 1.36
C PHE A 34 -4.37 -20.29 1.78
N SER A 35 -4.73 -20.36 3.06
CA SER A 35 -5.73 -19.48 3.65
C SER A 35 -5.26 -18.02 3.60
N ALA A 36 -6.23 -17.08 3.59
CA ALA A 36 -5.92 -15.66 3.63
C ALA A 36 -5.00 -15.30 4.81
N LEU A 37 -5.20 -15.95 5.96
CA LEU A 37 -4.42 -15.74 7.18
C LEU A 37 -2.96 -16.18 7.00
N GLU A 38 -2.70 -17.32 6.37
CA GLU A 38 -1.33 -17.80 6.09
C GLU A 38 -0.58 -16.86 5.13
N ILE A 39 -1.26 -16.35 4.10
CA ILE A 39 -0.67 -15.40 3.15
C ILE A 39 -0.27 -14.11 3.88
N ILE A 40 -1.12 -13.58 4.75
CA ILE A 40 -0.85 -12.35 5.49
C ILE A 40 0.24 -12.58 6.54
N ALA A 41 0.16 -13.68 7.30
CA ALA A 41 1.16 -14.05 8.28
C ALA A 41 2.54 -14.17 7.63
N GLY A 42 2.63 -14.84 6.49
CA GLY A 42 3.86 -14.93 5.69
C GLY A 42 4.37 -13.56 5.25
N ARG A 43 3.51 -12.70 4.68
CA ARG A 43 3.89 -11.33 4.28
C ARG A 43 4.38 -10.49 5.46
N CYS A 44 3.71 -10.56 6.60
CA CYS A 44 4.09 -9.87 7.82
C CYS A 44 5.41 -10.40 8.39
N CYS A 45 5.63 -11.72 8.39
CA CYS A 45 6.89 -12.33 8.83
C CYS A 45 8.06 -11.92 7.95
N ILE A 46 7.90 -11.94 6.63
CA ILE A 46 8.93 -11.48 5.69
C ILE A 46 9.22 -9.99 5.91
N GLY A 47 8.17 -9.16 6.02
CA GLY A 47 8.32 -7.73 6.31
C GLY A 47 9.04 -7.47 7.64
N LEU A 48 8.71 -8.23 8.68
CA LEU A 48 9.36 -8.16 9.98
C LEU A 48 10.84 -8.53 9.88
N LEU A 49 11.19 -9.59 9.14
CA LEU A 49 12.58 -9.99 8.92
C LEU A 49 13.39 -8.86 8.27
N PHE A 50 12.87 -8.24 7.21
CA PHE A 50 13.54 -7.12 6.55
C PHE A 50 13.69 -5.90 7.46
N ILE A 51 12.67 -5.57 8.26
CA ILE A 51 12.71 -4.47 9.23
C ILE A 51 13.74 -4.76 10.34
N LEU A 52 13.80 -6.00 10.85
CA LEU A 52 14.79 -6.40 11.85
C LEU A 52 16.21 -6.31 11.31
N LEU A 53 16.46 -6.82 10.09
CA LEU A 53 17.76 -6.68 9.42
C LEU A 53 18.12 -5.20 9.24
N PHE A 54 17.16 -4.36 8.85
CA PHE A 54 17.38 -2.92 8.71
C PHE A 54 17.73 -2.25 10.04
N PHE A 55 17.06 -2.59 11.14
CA PHE A 55 17.39 -2.06 12.46
C PHE A 55 18.76 -2.53 12.96
N LEU A 56 19.12 -3.78 12.68
CA LEU A 56 20.43 -4.33 13.06
C LEU A 56 21.58 -3.61 12.35
N ILE A 57 21.40 -3.23 11.07
CA ILE A 57 22.45 -2.61 10.25
C ILE A 57 22.56 -1.10 10.49
N ARG A 58 21.44 -0.40 10.73
CA ARG A 58 21.41 1.07 10.56
C ARG A 58 20.97 1.86 11.79
N HIS A 59 19.98 1.40 12.55
CA HIS A 59 19.38 2.20 13.64
C HIS A 59 18.67 1.36 14.71
N TYR A 60 19.43 0.87 15.71
CA TYR A 60 18.87 0.16 16.86
C TYR A 60 17.88 1.02 17.69
N SER A 61 18.15 2.33 17.84
CA SER A 61 17.34 3.24 18.67
C SER A 61 15.95 3.55 18.11
N LEU A 62 15.70 3.29 16.82
CA LEU A 62 14.38 3.47 16.19
C LEU A 62 13.42 2.35 16.60
N GLY A 63 13.94 1.12 16.74
CA GLY A 63 13.15 -0.04 17.17
C GLY A 63 12.54 0.16 18.56
N GLU A 64 13.31 0.72 19.50
CA GLU A 64 12.83 0.98 20.87
C GLU A 64 11.73 2.05 20.91
N LYS A 65 11.84 3.10 20.09
CA LYS A 65 10.82 4.15 19.97
C LYS A 65 9.52 3.62 19.36
N LEU A 66 9.63 2.76 18.34
CA LEU A 66 8.47 2.09 17.75
C LEU A 66 7.78 1.17 18.75
N TRP A 67 8.55 0.38 19.51
CA TRP A 67 8.02 -0.54 20.51
C TRP A 67 7.19 0.16 21.59
N LYS A 68 7.63 1.35 22.01
CA LYS A 68 6.97 2.17 23.04
C LYS A 68 5.80 3.00 22.51
N SER A 69 5.63 3.13 21.19
CA SER A 69 4.60 3.98 20.59
C SER A 69 3.26 3.26 20.47
N LYS A 70 2.29 3.61 21.32
CA LYS A 70 0.91 3.10 21.22
C LYS A 70 0.25 3.40 19.87
N GLN A 71 0.61 4.53 19.23
CA GLN A 71 0.11 4.90 17.91
C GLN A 71 0.64 3.97 16.81
N ALA A 72 1.91 3.56 16.91
CA ALA A 72 2.50 2.63 15.94
C ALA A 72 1.81 1.26 16.00
N TRP A 73 1.53 0.76 17.21
CA TRP A 73 0.75 -0.46 17.40
C TRP A 73 -0.68 -0.32 16.88
N GLY A 74 -1.37 0.78 17.17
CA GLY A 74 -2.73 1.02 16.68
C GLY A 74 -2.82 1.08 15.15
N LEU A 75 -1.93 1.84 14.50
CA LEU A 75 -1.86 1.93 13.04
C LEU A 75 -1.42 0.60 12.40
N GLY A 76 -0.49 -0.12 13.02
CA GLY A 76 -0.03 -1.42 12.56
C GLY A 76 -1.14 -2.46 12.56
N THR A 77 -1.92 -2.53 13.65
CA THR A 77 -3.09 -3.42 13.74
C THR A 77 -4.14 -3.04 12.71
N LEU A 78 -4.44 -1.74 12.55
CA LEU A 78 -5.39 -1.27 11.54
C LEU A 78 -4.95 -1.67 10.12
N MET A 79 -3.66 -1.56 9.83
CA MET A 79 -3.08 -1.98 8.56
C MET A 79 -3.17 -3.49 8.35
N ALA A 80 -2.95 -4.30 9.38
CA ALA A 80 -3.11 -5.75 9.32
C ALA A 80 -4.56 -6.15 9.04
N CYS A 81 -5.54 -5.51 9.69
CA CYS A 81 -6.95 -5.70 9.41
C CYS A 81 -7.31 -5.32 7.97
N TYR A 82 -6.80 -4.19 7.48
CA TYR A 82 -6.97 -3.79 6.07
C TYR A 82 -6.42 -4.85 5.12
N PHE A 83 -5.20 -5.35 5.37
CA PHE A 83 -4.62 -6.41 4.53
C PHE A 83 -5.45 -7.68 4.55
N MET A 84 -6.03 -8.03 5.70
CA MET A 84 -6.93 -9.17 5.80
C MET A 84 -8.16 -9.03 4.92
N LEU A 85 -8.83 -7.88 4.98
CA LEU A 85 -9.97 -7.60 4.12
C LEU A 85 -9.59 -7.63 2.65
N VAL A 86 -8.45 -7.03 2.27
CA VAL A 86 -7.98 -7.01 0.88
C VAL A 86 -7.68 -8.41 0.35
N VAL A 87 -6.98 -9.25 1.12
CA VAL A 87 -6.67 -10.62 0.69
C VAL A 87 -7.95 -11.45 0.57
N ILE A 88 -8.90 -11.30 1.51
CA ILE A 88 -10.22 -11.94 1.40
C ILE A 88 -10.94 -11.48 0.14
N SER A 89 -10.97 -10.17 -0.14
CA SER A 89 -11.56 -9.62 -1.36
C SER A 89 -10.94 -10.23 -2.63
N TYR A 90 -9.61 -10.36 -2.68
CA TYR A 90 -8.91 -11.00 -3.81
C TYR A 90 -9.22 -12.50 -3.96
N GLN A 91 -9.67 -13.18 -2.90
CA GLN A 91 -10.06 -14.59 -2.95
C GLN A 91 -11.52 -14.77 -3.41
N ILE A 92 -12.42 -13.86 -3.02
CA ILE A 92 -13.86 -13.95 -3.31
C ILE A 92 -14.26 -13.26 -4.62
N ALA A 93 -13.51 -12.26 -5.09
CA ALA A 93 -13.87 -11.43 -6.23
C ALA A 93 -12.75 -11.35 -7.29
N PRO A 94 -13.08 -10.97 -8.53
CA PRO A 94 -12.08 -10.74 -9.57
C PRO A 94 -11.03 -9.70 -9.15
N VAL A 95 -9.75 -10.01 -9.41
CA VAL A 95 -8.61 -9.13 -9.10
C VAL A 95 -8.79 -7.71 -9.65
N ALA A 96 -9.43 -7.57 -10.81
CA ALA A 96 -9.72 -6.28 -11.42
C ALA A 96 -10.64 -5.42 -10.53
N GLU A 97 -11.79 -5.96 -10.11
CA GLU A 97 -12.76 -5.26 -9.26
C GLU A 97 -12.16 -4.86 -7.91
N VAL A 98 -11.42 -5.78 -7.27
CA VAL A 98 -10.77 -5.51 -5.98
C VAL A 98 -9.70 -4.43 -6.13
N SER A 99 -8.89 -4.51 -7.19
CA SER A 99 -7.83 -3.52 -7.45
C SER A 99 -8.41 -2.14 -7.71
N ILE A 100 -9.54 -2.04 -8.41
CA ILE A 100 -10.28 -0.78 -8.64
C ILE A 100 -10.71 -0.18 -7.30
N LEU A 101 -11.38 -0.96 -6.45
CA LEU A 101 -11.81 -0.51 -5.12
C LEU A 101 -10.62 -0.04 -4.28
N THR A 102 -9.52 -0.79 -4.25
CA THR A 102 -8.33 -0.40 -3.49
C THR A 102 -7.63 0.85 -4.06
N ASN A 103 -7.71 1.09 -5.37
CA ASN A 103 -7.12 2.26 -6.00
C ASN A 103 -7.93 3.55 -5.80
N THR A 104 -9.09 3.49 -5.13
CA THR A 104 -9.82 4.69 -4.68
C THR A 104 -9.21 5.34 -3.42
N THR A 105 -8.15 4.74 -2.85
CA THR A 105 -7.41 5.28 -1.69
C THR A 105 -7.03 6.77 -1.78
N PRO A 106 -6.62 7.34 -2.94
CA PRO A 106 -6.34 8.78 -3.06
C PRO A 106 -7.52 9.67 -2.72
N LEU A 107 -8.76 9.24 -3.00
CA LEU A 107 -9.97 9.97 -2.61
C LEU A 107 -10.14 9.97 -1.09
N PHE A 108 -9.96 8.81 -0.44
CA PHE A 108 -9.99 8.71 1.02
C PHE A 108 -8.89 9.55 1.68
N ALA A 109 -7.70 9.58 1.10
CA ALA A 109 -6.60 10.43 1.57
C ALA A 109 -6.96 11.92 1.47
N LEU A 110 -7.63 12.34 0.40
CA LEU A 110 -8.09 13.72 0.23
C LEU A 110 -9.19 14.09 1.25
N ILE A 111 -10.15 13.18 1.49
CA ILE A 111 -11.19 13.36 2.51
C ILE A 111 -10.56 13.47 3.91
N TYR A 112 -9.60 12.61 4.23
CA TYR A 112 -8.87 12.66 5.50
C TYR A 112 -8.10 13.98 5.66
N LYS A 113 -7.40 14.41 4.61
CA LYS A 113 -6.65 15.67 4.60
C LYS A 113 -7.57 16.88 4.82
N ARG A 114 -8.74 16.88 4.18
CA ARG A 114 -9.79 17.91 4.37
C ARG A 114 -10.38 17.86 5.77
N SER A 115 -10.64 16.69 6.32
CA SER A 115 -11.15 16.51 7.70
C SER A 115 -10.14 17.00 8.76
N LYS A 116 -8.84 16.92 8.46
CA LYS A 116 -7.76 17.48 9.29
C LYS A 116 -7.50 18.98 9.07
N GLY A 117 -8.24 19.64 8.18
CA GLY A 117 -8.06 21.07 7.88
C GLY A 117 -6.75 21.40 7.16
N LEU A 118 -6.08 20.41 6.55
CA LEU A 118 -4.83 20.61 5.85
C LEU A 118 -5.09 21.15 4.42
N SER A 119 -4.25 22.08 3.97
CA SER A 119 -4.37 22.66 2.63
C SER A 119 -4.02 21.64 1.54
N ILE A 120 -4.85 21.59 0.50
CA ILE A 120 -4.66 20.73 -0.67
C ILE A 120 -3.97 21.57 -1.75
N SER A 121 -2.80 21.14 -2.20
CA SER A 121 -2.08 21.82 -3.28
C SER A 121 -2.75 21.54 -4.63
N SER A 122 -2.70 22.52 -5.53
CA SER A 122 -3.19 22.35 -6.91
C SER A 122 -2.48 21.20 -7.63
N GLN A 123 -1.20 20.96 -7.33
CA GLN A 123 -0.44 19.83 -7.87
C GLN A 123 -0.93 18.47 -7.34
N GLU A 124 -1.39 18.40 -6.09
CA GLU A 124 -1.95 17.17 -5.51
C GLU A 124 -3.29 16.85 -6.17
N MET A 125 -4.14 17.85 -6.41
CA MET A 125 -5.39 17.65 -7.16
C MET A 125 -5.13 17.10 -8.56
N TRP A 126 -4.16 17.65 -9.29
CA TRP A 126 -3.79 17.11 -10.61
C TRP A 126 -3.33 15.66 -10.54
N GLY A 127 -2.50 15.31 -9.56
CA GLY A 127 -2.06 13.93 -9.36
C GLY A 127 -3.21 12.97 -9.04
N ILE A 128 -4.14 13.37 -8.18
CA ILE A 128 -5.31 12.57 -7.83
C ILE A 128 -6.23 12.41 -9.03
N SER A 129 -6.53 13.49 -9.75
CA SER A 129 -7.36 13.44 -10.96
C SER A 129 -6.76 12.51 -12.02
N LEU A 130 -5.45 12.64 -12.28
CA LEU A 130 -4.75 11.76 -13.22
C LEU A 130 -4.82 10.28 -12.79
N GLY A 131 -4.62 10.02 -11.49
CA GLY A 131 -4.74 8.67 -10.92
C GLY A 131 -6.15 8.10 -11.06
N MET A 132 -7.19 8.90 -10.78
CA MET A 132 -8.58 8.49 -10.92
C MET A 132 -8.97 8.20 -12.38
N ILE A 133 -8.48 9.00 -13.33
CA ILE A 133 -8.65 8.72 -14.77
C ILE A 133 -8.03 7.37 -15.12
N GLY A 134 -6.82 7.09 -14.63
CA GLY A 134 -6.16 5.81 -14.82
C GLY A 134 -6.99 4.63 -14.28
N VAL A 135 -7.57 4.77 -13.09
CA VAL A 135 -8.46 3.75 -12.51
C VAL A 135 -9.68 3.52 -13.40
N ILE A 136 -10.35 4.59 -13.84
CA ILE A 136 -11.53 4.49 -14.72
C ILE A 136 -11.20 3.77 -16.04
N LEU A 137 -10.06 4.10 -16.66
CA LEU A 137 -9.62 3.44 -17.89
C LEU A 137 -9.37 1.94 -17.68
N VAL A 138 -8.77 1.56 -16.55
CA VAL A 138 -8.57 0.15 -16.19
C VAL A 138 -9.90 -0.56 -15.96
N VAL A 139 -10.89 0.10 -15.34
CA VAL A 139 -12.25 -0.46 -15.16
C VAL A 139 -12.89 -0.78 -16.52
N ILE A 140 -12.88 0.19 -17.42
CA ILE A 140 -13.49 0.06 -18.74
C ILE A 140 -12.82 -1.06 -19.54
N SER A 141 -11.49 -1.16 -19.48
CA SER A 141 -10.72 -2.22 -20.14
C SER A 141 -10.93 -3.60 -19.50
N GLY A 142 -11.14 -3.67 -18.18
CA GLY A 142 -11.38 -4.93 -17.47
C GLY A 142 -12.75 -5.51 -17.77
N ASN A 143 -13.76 -4.67 -17.97
CA ASN A 143 -15.14 -5.08 -18.30
C ASN A 143 -15.32 -5.52 -19.76
N SER A 144 -14.28 -5.36 -20.60
CA SER A 144 -14.29 -5.70 -22.03
C SER A 144 -13.57 -7.02 -22.36
N SER A 145 -13.13 -7.77 -21.34
CA SER A 145 -12.65 -9.15 -21.52
C SER A 145 -13.81 -10.12 -21.17
N PRO A 146 -14.30 -10.92 -22.14
CA PRO A 146 -15.38 -11.88 -21.91
C PRO A 146 -14.98 -13.05 -20.99
#